data_AF-A0A7D9HTY1-F1
#
_entry.id   AF-A0A7D9HTY1-F1
#
_cell.length_a   1.000
_cell.length_b   1.000
_cell.length_c   1.000
_cell.angle_alpha   90.00
_cell.angle_beta   90.00
_cell.angle_gamma   90.00
#
_symmetry.space_group_name_H-M   'P 1'
#
loop_
_entity.id
_entity.type
_entity.pdbx_description
1 polymer ?
#
loop_
_entity_poly.entity_id
_entity_poly.type
_entity_poly.pdbx_seq_one_letter_code
_entity_poly.pdbx_strand_id
1 'polypeptide(L)'
;MSYASGGQDPDKNRKHVSGAAKCKAKEQRAAQERNLLSKVPKISTLFSSNSSAPNPSGETSDLDASSSSISVDVLADVQSQHHDDGASASSTTVSETIPATETSVTSNDPSDPHSCDLGLWPDNISNSMREYWATKGSSDCSNSDADFSATSTLLEGGKYKRQCQKSMFTYTHQLTKEQHPRTWLCYSPSQHALYCFACKLMTDVSVFGKQGCSDWKHASQQISRHERSSNHQQPMVQVLQCSDANSRVDLELVKQTKTEREYWCSVLERAVETIRLLGERGLAFRGSDEVVGSAKNGNYLGVLELVAKFDPFLAQHIKLHANKGRGHTSYLSKTICEELIDLMGNRVLDHIISEVKSAKYFSVSVDSTPNVSHADQLTCIL
;
A
#
# COMPACT_ATOMS: atom_id res chain seq x y z
N MET A 1 -65.49 36.22 48.56
CA MET A 1 -64.99 35.71 47.26
C MET A 1 -63.73 34.91 47.54
N SER A 2 -63.83 33.59 47.57
CA SER A 2 -62.67 32.68 47.65
C SER A 2 -62.86 31.66 46.53
N TYR A 3 -62.02 31.72 45.50
CA TYR A 3 -61.92 30.67 44.49
C TYR A 3 -60.65 29.88 44.79
N ALA A 4 -60.85 28.62 45.21
CA ALA A 4 -59.83 27.59 45.19
C ALA A 4 -59.88 26.91 43.81
N SER A 5 -58.75 26.91 43.10
CA SER A 5 -58.56 26.08 41.90
C SER A 5 -57.50 25.03 42.22
N GLY A 6 -57.93 23.78 42.37
CA GLY A 6 -57.06 22.62 42.51
C GLY A 6 -56.46 22.25 41.17
N GLY A 7 -55.13 22.28 41.08
CA GLY A 7 -54.37 21.63 40.01
C GLY A 7 -54.12 20.17 40.38
N GLN A 8 -54.53 19.24 39.52
CA GLN A 8 -54.15 17.83 39.61
C GLN A 8 -52.76 17.64 38.97
N ASP A 9 -51.79 17.16 39.76
CA ASP A 9 -50.49 16.70 39.28
C ASP A 9 -50.64 15.48 38.36
N PRO A 10 -50.14 15.49 37.11
CA PRO A 10 -50.27 14.38 36.17
C PRO A 10 -49.33 13.19 36.46
N ASP A 11 -48.50 13.23 37.50
CA ASP A 11 -47.41 12.25 37.70
C ASP A 11 -47.71 11.15 38.73
N LYS A 12 -48.92 11.09 39.30
CA LYS A 12 -49.26 10.13 40.37
C LYS A 12 -49.55 8.68 39.92
N ASN A 13 -49.41 8.33 38.64
CA ASN A 13 -49.86 7.02 38.13
C ASN A 13 -48.87 6.23 37.23
N ARG A 14 -47.56 6.51 37.26
CA ARG A 14 -46.57 5.69 36.54
C ARG A 14 -46.14 4.47 37.38
N LYS A 15 -46.77 3.31 37.13
CA LYS A 15 -46.31 2.02 37.67
C LYS A 15 -44.96 1.63 37.02
N HIS A 16 -43.90 1.64 37.83
CA HIS A 16 -42.58 1.21 37.40
C HIS A 16 -42.52 -0.33 37.36
N VAL A 17 -42.19 -0.90 36.20
CA VAL A 17 -42.12 -2.36 36.03
C VAL A 17 -40.89 -2.92 36.74
N SER A 18 -41.05 -4.03 37.45
CA SER A 18 -39.95 -4.67 38.22
C SER A 18 -38.82 -5.14 37.30
N GLY A 19 -37.60 -5.27 37.85
CA GLY A 19 -36.45 -5.78 37.11
C GLY A 19 -36.70 -7.16 36.49
N ALA A 20 -37.37 -8.05 37.24
CA ALA A 20 -37.77 -9.37 36.75
C ALA A 20 -38.73 -9.30 35.55
N ALA A 21 -39.69 -8.35 35.56
CA ALA A 21 -40.58 -8.15 34.43
C ALA A 21 -39.86 -7.61 33.19
N LYS A 22 -38.84 -6.75 33.37
CA LYS A 22 -37.98 -6.28 32.28
C LYS A 22 -37.12 -7.40 31.69
N CYS A 23 -36.54 -8.26 32.52
CA CYS A 23 -35.81 -9.45 32.04
C CYS A 23 -36.71 -10.40 31.26
N LYS A 24 -37.92 -10.69 31.78
CA LYS A 24 -38.90 -11.56 31.09
C LYS A 24 -39.35 -10.97 29.75
N ALA A 25 -39.54 -9.65 29.67
CA ALA A 25 -39.87 -8.96 28.42
C ALA A 25 -38.71 -9.00 27.40
N LYS A 26 -37.45 -8.86 27.87
CA LYS A 26 -36.26 -9.00 27.01
C LYS A 26 -36.15 -10.41 26.43
N GLU A 27 -36.42 -11.42 27.25
CA GLU A 27 -36.36 -12.83 26.85
C GLU A 27 -37.47 -13.20 25.86
N GLN A 28 -38.70 -12.69 26.07
CA GLN A 28 -39.80 -12.81 25.12
C GLN A 28 -39.51 -12.13 23.78
N ARG A 29 -38.88 -10.94 23.80
CA ARG A 29 -38.51 -10.21 22.59
C ARG A 29 -37.41 -10.95 21.80
N ALA A 30 -36.42 -11.51 22.48
CA ALA A 30 -35.38 -12.33 21.86
C ALA A 30 -35.94 -13.65 21.29
N ALA A 31 -36.93 -14.25 21.95
CA ALA A 31 -37.63 -15.43 21.43
C ALA A 31 -38.48 -15.12 20.20
N GLN A 32 -39.18 -13.97 20.18
CA GLN A 32 -39.88 -13.49 19.00
C GLN A 32 -38.93 -13.20 17.84
N GLU A 33 -37.80 -12.55 18.09
CA GLU A 33 -36.80 -12.24 17.08
C GLU A 33 -36.20 -13.50 16.46
N ARG A 34 -35.86 -14.52 17.28
CA ARG A 34 -35.44 -15.84 16.78
C ARG A 34 -36.52 -16.54 15.95
N ASN A 35 -37.79 -16.44 16.36
CA ASN A 35 -38.90 -17.00 15.59
C ASN A 35 -39.07 -16.28 14.24
N LEU A 36 -38.92 -14.96 14.21
CA LEU A 36 -38.96 -14.17 12.96
C LEU A 36 -37.79 -14.54 12.05
N LEU A 37 -36.56 -14.60 12.55
CA LEU A 37 -35.36 -15.03 11.81
C LEU A 37 -35.51 -16.45 11.23
N SER A 38 -36.19 -17.35 11.94
CA SER A 38 -36.45 -18.71 11.43
C SER A 38 -37.45 -18.77 10.26
N LYS A 39 -38.29 -17.73 10.10
CA LYS A 39 -39.26 -17.59 9.00
C LYS A 39 -38.70 -16.82 7.81
N VAL A 40 -37.55 -16.17 7.96
CA VAL A 40 -36.88 -15.49 6.85
C VAL A 40 -36.15 -16.54 6.01
N PRO A 41 -36.39 -16.61 4.69
CA PRO A 41 -35.66 -17.54 3.81
C PRO A 41 -34.17 -17.22 3.82
N LYS A 42 -33.33 -18.26 3.81
CA LYS A 42 -31.87 -18.13 3.82
C LYS A 42 -31.42 -17.46 2.52
N ILE A 43 -30.40 -16.60 2.59
CA ILE A 43 -29.89 -15.87 1.41
C ILE A 43 -29.36 -16.83 0.32
N SER A 44 -28.94 -18.04 0.71
CA SER A 44 -28.51 -19.11 -0.19
C SER A 44 -29.65 -19.67 -1.07
N THR A 45 -30.91 -19.48 -0.68
CA THR A 45 -32.08 -19.86 -1.49
C THR A 45 -32.58 -18.76 -2.42
N LEU A 46 -32.05 -17.53 -2.33
CA LEU A 46 -32.47 -16.40 -3.17
C LEU A 46 -31.74 -16.34 -4.53
N PHE A 47 -30.58 -16.98 -4.65
CA PHE A 47 -29.75 -16.96 -5.88
C PHE A 47 -29.75 -18.27 -6.66
N SER A 48 -30.63 -19.21 -6.33
CA SER A 48 -30.85 -20.39 -7.17
C SER A 48 -31.73 -20.00 -8.34
N SER A 49 -31.11 -19.50 -9.41
CA SER A 49 -31.78 -19.24 -10.68
C SER A 49 -32.41 -20.52 -11.20
N ASN A 50 -33.70 -20.44 -11.52
CA ASN A 50 -34.34 -21.32 -12.49
C ASN A 50 -33.51 -21.34 -13.78
N SER A 51 -32.74 -22.41 -14.01
CA SER A 51 -32.51 -22.91 -15.36
C SER A 51 -33.41 -24.13 -15.53
N SER A 52 -34.45 -23.93 -16.33
CA SER A 52 -35.40 -24.90 -16.84
C SER A 52 -34.86 -26.33 -17.02
N ALA A 53 -35.61 -27.30 -16.50
CA ALA A 53 -35.66 -28.66 -17.04
C ALA A 53 -37.05 -28.87 -17.70
N PRO A 54 -37.18 -29.79 -18.68
CA PRO A 54 -37.16 -31.21 -18.33
C PRO A 54 -36.18 -32.08 -19.13
N ASN A 55 -35.59 -33.01 -18.36
CA ASN A 55 -34.86 -34.25 -18.63
C ASN A 55 -35.54 -35.22 -19.64
N PRO A 56 -34.95 -36.39 -20.05
CA PRO A 56 -33.91 -37.22 -19.37
C PRO A 56 -32.81 -37.81 -20.29
N SER A 57 -31.61 -38.16 -19.82
CA SER A 57 -31.24 -39.47 -19.23
C SER A 57 -29.70 -39.49 -19.12
N GLY A 58 -29.09 -39.83 -17.98
CA GLY A 58 -28.50 -41.16 -17.76
C GLY A 58 -27.03 -41.05 -17.32
N GLU A 59 -26.82 -41.04 -15.99
CA GLU A 59 -25.68 -41.50 -15.16
C GLU A 59 -24.23 -41.53 -15.70
N THR A 60 -23.31 -40.82 -15.02
CA THR A 60 -21.90 -41.26 -14.81
C THR A 60 -21.29 -40.76 -13.47
N SER A 61 -20.78 -41.74 -12.70
CA SER A 61 -19.53 -41.83 -11.89
C SER A 61 -19.05 -40.74 -10.89
N ASP A 62 -19.03 -41.17 -9.61
CA ASP A 62 -18.06 -40.95 -8.50
C ASP A 62 -16.57 -41.03 -8.95
N LEU A 63 -15.51 -40.49 -8.31
CA LEU A 63 -15.22 -39.79 -7.04
C LEU A 63 -13.76 -39.21 -7.12
N ASP A 64 -13.41 -38.39 -6.11
CA ASP A 64 -12.09 -37.93 -5.63
C ASP A 64 -11.44 -36.64 -6.19
N ALA A 65 -11.26 -35.65 -5.29
CA ALA A 65 -9.92 -35.15 -4.91
C ALA A 65 -9.96 -34.21 -3.69
N SER A 66 -9.07 -34.53 -2.77
CA SER A 66 -8.77 -34.00 -1.45
C SER A 66 -8.30 -32.54 -1.39
N SER A 67 -8.65 -31.86 -0.30
CA SER A 67 -8.09 -30.56 0.13
C SER A 67 -6.83 -30.76 0.99
N SER A 68 -5.77 -29.99 0.70
CA SER A 68 -4.58 -29.89 1.54
C SER A 68 -4.35 -28.43 1.94
N SER A 69 -4.29 -28.21 3.25
CA SER A 69 -3.90 -26.99 3.94
C SER A 69 -2.41 -26.70 3.78
N ILE A 70 -2.03 -25.42 3.68
CA ILE A 70 -0.62 -24.98 3.82
C ILE A 70 -0.56 -23.85 4.85
N SER A 71 0.17 -24.14 5.92
CA SER A 71 0.64 -23.23 6.96
C SER A 71 1.88 -22.46 6.49
N VAL A 72 2.14 -21.30 7.09
CA VAL A 72 3.48 -20.68 7.06
C VAL A 72 3.93 -20.34 8.49
N ASP A 73 4.96 -21.06 8.93
CA ASP A 73 5.85 -20.72 10.03
C ASP A 73 6.87 -19.67 9.58
N VAL A 74 7.27 -18.76 10.49
CA VAL A 74 8.58 -18.11 10.43
C VAL A 74 9.17 -18.07 11.84
N LEU A 75 10.37 -18.63 12.00
CA LEU A 75 11.20 -18.59 13.19
C LEU A 75 12.27 -17.47 13.08
N ALA A 76 12.61 -16.89 14.25
CA ALA A 76 13.82 -16.20 14.75
C ALA A 76 15.03 -15.97 13.79
N ASP A 77 15.95 -15.00 13.94
CA ASP A 77 16.45 -14.14 15.02
C ASP A 77 17.35 -13.06 14.35
N VAL A 78 17.70 -11.97 15.04
CA VAL A 78 19.01 -11.27 15.01
C VAL A 78 18.90 -10.07 15.97
N GLN A 79 19.61 -10.18 17.08
CA GLN A 79 19.98 -9.08 17.98
C GLN A 79 21.04 -8.19 17.32
N SER A 80 20.97 -6.87 17.57
CA SER A 80 22.15 -6.14 18.06
C SER A 80 21.76 -4.84 18.75
N GLN A 81 22.51 -4.53 19.81
CA GLN A 81 22.31 -3.47 20.78
C GLN A 81 23.17 -2.22 20.46
N HIS A 82 22.79 -1.08 21.08
CA HIS A 82 23.59 0.11 21.42
C HIS A 82 24.12 0.98 20.25
N HIS A 83 24.21 2.32 20.30
CA HIS A 83 24.36 3.29 21.38
C HIS A 83 23.68 4.64 21.03
N ASP A 84 23.23 5.31 22.08
CA ASP A 84 22.89 6.74 22.18
C ASP A 84 24.18 7.59 22.19
N ASP A 85 24.15 8.77 21.55
CA ASP A 85 24.80 10.00 22.02
C ASP A 85 24.58 11.17 21.04
N GLY A 86 23.82 12.18 21.49
CA GLY A 86 24.41 13.49 21.77
C GLY A 86 24.74 14.43 20.60
N ALA A 87 23.83 15.39 20.37
CA ALA A 87 24.06 16.83 20.27
C ALA A 87 25.20 17.40 19.40
N SER A 88 24.83 18.29 18.46
CA SER A 88 25.07 19.75 18.56
C SER A 88 25.30 20.40 17.19
N ALA A 89 24.83 21.64 17.11
CA ALA A 89 24.83 22.53 15.96
C ALA A 89 26.23 22.94 15.48
N SER A 90 26.36 23.24 14.18
CA SER A 90 26.82 24.56 13.70
C SER A 90 26.87 24.60 12.17
N SER A 91 26.42 25.73 11.64
CA SER A 91 26.65 26.17 10.26
C SER A 91 28.12 26.39 10.00
N THR A 92 28.62 26.07 8.80
CA THR A 92 29.65 26.85 8.12
C THR A 92 29.54 26.59 6.61
N THR A 93 29.31 27.66 5.88
CA THR A 93 29.52 27.81 4.43
C THR A 93 30.99 27.67 4.06
N VAL A 94 31.32 27.07 2.90
CA VAL A 94 32.13 27.65 1.80
C VAL A 94 32.41 26.59 0.72
N SER A 95 32.15 27.03 -0.52
CA SER A 95 32.61 26.70 -1.87
C SER A 95 33.46 25.47 -2.23
N GLU A 96 33.08 24.93 -3.40
CA GLU A 96 33.87 24.38 -4.53
C GLU A 96 35.18 23.66 -4.22
N THR A 97 35.27 22.38 -4.60
CA THR A 97 36.24 21.91 -5.60
C THR A 97 35.78 20.56 -6.16
N ILE A 98 35.65 20.46 -7.48
CA ILE A 98 35.53 19.19 -8.23
C ILE A 98 36.89 18.47 -8.17
N PRO A 99 36.90 17.14 -7.98
CA PRO A 99 37.75 16.34 -8.84
C PRO A 99 36.95 15.22 -9.50
N ALA A 100 36.97 15.24 -10.82
CA ALA A 100 36.86 14.05 -11.64
C ALA A 100 38.01 13.10 -11.27
N THR A 101 37.74 11.80 -11.20
CA THR A 101 38.42 10.76 -12.00
C THR A 101 37.70 9.43 -11.74
N GLU A 102 36.98 9.00 -12.77
CA GLU A 102 36.84 7.64 -13.30
C GLU A 102 37.27 6.45 -12.42
N THR A 103 36.35 5.50 -12.25
CA THR A 103 36.59 4.11 -12.69
C THR A 103 35.24 3.49 -13.05
N SER A 104 34.97 3.39 -14.34
CA SER A 104 33.89 2.58 -14.90
C SER A 104 34.26 1.10 -14.71
N VAL A 105 33.76 0.50 -13.64
CA VAL A 105 33.77 -0.97 -13.50
C VAL A 105 32.70 -1.51 -14.45
N THR A 106 33.16 -1.98 -15.60
CA THR A 106 32.39 -2.80 -16.54
C THR A 106 32.25 -4.20 -15.96
N SER A 107 31.26 -4.41 -15.09
CA SER A 107 30.83 -5.76 -14.73
C SER A 107 29.92 -6.30 -15.83
N ASN A 108 30.51 -6.97 -16.82
CA ASN A 108 29.78 -7.86 -17.73
C ASN A 108 29.49 -9.19 -17.02
N ASP A 109 28.67 -9.13 -15.96
CA ASP A 109 28.11 -10.32 -15.33
C ASP A 109 26.84 -10.71 -16.11
N PRO A 110 26.75 -11.93 -16.69
CA PRO A 110 25.53 -12.45 -17.33
C PRO A 110 24.31 -12.50 -16.41
N SER A 111 24.51 -12.33 -15.10
CA SER A 111 23.48 -12.33 -14.05
C SER A 111 22.94 -10.95 -13.72
N ASP A 112 23.52 -9.86 -14.24
CA ASP A 112 23.14 -8.49 -13.88
C ASP A 112 21.91 -8.02 -14.70
N PRO A 113 20.73 -7.81 -14.06
CA PRO A 113 19.54 -7.28 -14.72
C PRO A 113 19.68 -5.81 -15.14
N HIS A 114 20.80 -5.14 -14.86
CA HIS A 114 21.09 -3.76 -15.27
C HIS A 114 22.31 -3.64 -16.19
N SER A 115 22.70 -4.72 -16.87
CA SER A 115 23.74 -4.68 -17.91
C SER A 115 23.44 -3.62 -18.98
N CYS A 116 24.48 -2.89 -19.39
CA CYS A 116 24.41 -1.91 -20.50
C CYS A 116 24.42 -2.57 -21.90
N ASP A 117 24.43 -3.91 -21.96
CA ASP A 117 24.32 -4.67 -23.21
C ASP A 117 22.90 -5.25 -23.37
N LEU A 118 22.13 -4.70 -24.32
CA LEU A 118 20.76 -5.15 -24.62
C LEU A 118 20.69 -6.61 -25.08
N GLY A 119 21.78 -7.15 -25.61
CA GLY A 119 21.85 -8.56 -26.00
C GLY A 119 21.86 -9.51 -24.82
N LEU A 120 22.19 -9.05 -23.61
CA LEU A 120 22.18 -9.86 -22.39
C LEU A 120 20.86 -9.74 -21.63
N TRP A 121 19.95 -8.87 -22.06
CA TRP A 121 18.68 -8.67 -21.39
C TRP A 121 17.77 -9.88 -21.54
N PRO A 122 17.08 -10.30 -20.47
CA PRO A 122 16.14 -11.42 -20.53
C PRO A 122 14.97 -11.09 -21.47
N ASP A 123 14.39 -12.13 -22.10
CA ASP A 123 13.24 -11.94 -23.00
C ASP A 123 12.00 -11.42 -22.26
N ASN A 124 11.86 -11.76 -20.97
CA ASN A 124 10.81 -11.25 -20.09
C ASN A 124 11.39 -10.20 -19.13
N ILE A 125 11.33 -8.94 -19.54
CA ILE A 125 11.79 -7.80 -18.73
C ILE A 125 10.77 -7.50 -17.62
N SER A 126 11.23 -7.49 -16.37
CA SER A 126 10.42 -7.15 -15.20
C SER A 126 9.98 -5.67 -15.20
N ASN A 127 8.87 -5.37 -14.52
CA ASN A 127 8.37 -3.99 -14.41
C ASN A 127 9.39 -3.06 -13.73
N SER A 128 10.15 -3.56 -12.74
CA SER A 128 11.21 -2.78 -12.08
C SER A 128 12.35 -2.41 -13.03
N MET A 129 12.75 -3.32 -13.91
CA MET A 129 13.77 -3.06 -14.92
C MET A 129 13.25 -2.09 -16.00
N ARG A 130 11.97 -2.21 -16.40
CA ARG A 130 11.32 -1.25 -17.30
C ARG A 130 11.33 0.16 -16.74
N GLU A 131 10.99 0.31 -15.46
CA GLU A 131 10.94 1.59 -14.80
C GLU A 131 12.33 2.22 -14.67
N TYR A 132 13.32 1.45 -14.23
CA TYR A 132 14.72 1.89 -14.12
C TYR A 132 15.25 2.44 -15.46
N TRP A 133 15.14 1.66 -16.53
CA TRP A 133 15.66 2.05 -17.84
C TRP A 133 14.81 3.13 -18.53
N ALA A 134 13.51 3.21 -18.27
CA ALA A 134 12.69 4.31 -18.74
C ALA A 134 13.12 5.65 -18.13
N THR A 135 13.55 5.68 -16.86
CA THR A 135 14.07 6.90 -16.22
C THR A 135 15.49 7.24 -16.66
N LYS A 136 16.37 6.24 -16.80
CA LYS A 136 17.77 6.47 -17.17
C LYS A 136 17.98 6.81 -18.64
N GLY A 137 17.17 6.22 -19.53
CA GLY A 137 17.29 6.36 -20.97
C GLY A 137 18.33 5.41 -21.59
N SER A 138 18.58 5.58 -22.88
CA SER A 138 19.40 4.68 -23.71
C SER A 138 20.86 5.08 -23.84
N SER A 139 21.28 6.20 -23.23
CA SER A 139 22.65 6.73 -23.35
C SER A 139 23.71 5.71 -22.96
N ASP A 140 23.48 5.01 -21.86
CA ASP A 140 24.45 4.11 -21.27
C ASP A 140 24.55 2.78 -22.02
N CYS A 141 23.54 2.46 -22.84
CA CYS A 141 23.45 1.20 -23.57
C CYS A 141 23.60 1.36 -25.08
N SER A 142 23.84 2.57 -25.60
CA SER A 142 23.88 2.82 -27.04
C SER A 142 25.08 2.13 -27.70
N ASN A 143 26.24 2.10 -27.03
CA ASN A 143 27.50 1.54 -27.55
C ASN A 143 27.84 2.03 -28.98
N SER A 144 27.44 3.25 -29.34
CA SER A 144 27.60 3.84 -30.68
C SER A 144 29.06 4.06 -31.09
N ASP A 145 29.96 4.12 -30.11
CA ASP A 145 31.40 4.33 -30.30
C ASP A 145 32.24 3.06 -30.12
N ALA A 146 31.61 1.90 -29.95
CA ALA A 146 32.29 0.63 -29.79
C ALA A 146 33.12 0.24 -31.03
N ASP A 147 34.10 -0.65 -30.84
CA ASP A 147 34.85 -1.21 -31.96
C ASP A 147 34.00 -2.21 -32.73
N PHE A 148 33.66 -1.87 -33.98
CA PHE A 148 32.87 -2.71 -34.87
C PHE A 148 33.71 -3.71 -35.66
N SER A 149 35.01 -3.78 -35.46
CA SER A 149 35.93 -4.68 -36.17
C SER A 149 35.48 -6.14 -36.13
N ALA A 150 34.92 -6.58 -34.99
CA ALA A 150 34.39 -7.92 -34.76
C ALA A 150 33.13 -8.26 -35.57
N THR A 151 32.40 -7.25 -36.06
CA THR A 151 31.19 -7.46 -36.90
C THR A 151 31.52 -7.75 -38.36
N SER A 152 32.81 -7.76 -38.71
CA SER A 152 33.21 -7.76 -40.10
C SER A 152 33.11 -9.13 -40.76
N THR A 153 32.33 -9.19 -41.84
CA THR A 153 32.23 -10.37 -42.71
C THR A 153 32.96 -10.08 -44.02
N LEU A 154 33.92 -10.95 -44.36
CA LEU A 154 34.62 -10.93 -45.64
C LEU A 154 33.81 -11.70 -46.68
N LEU A 155 33.48 -11.05 -47.79
CA LEU A 155 32.72 -11.65 -48.88
C LEU A 155 33.55 -11.66 -50.17
N GLU A 156 33.30 -12.65 -51.03
CA GLU A 156 33.93 -12.82 -52.37
C GLU A 156 35.47 -12.82 -52.34
N GLY A 157 36.08 -13.67 -51.52
CA GLY A 157 37.54 -13.85 -51.53
C GLY A 157 38.33 -12.64 -51.02
N GLY A 158 37.73 -11.79 -50.19
CA GLY A 158 38.40 -10.65 -49.54
C GLY A 158 38.21 -9.30 -50.22
N LYS A 159 37.40 -9.20 -51.28
CA LYS A 159 37.17 -7.94 -52.03
C LYS A 159 36.25 -6.96 -51.31
N TYR A 160 35.31 -7.44 -50.50
CA TYR A 160 34.34 -6.59 -49.80
C TYR A 160 34.26 -6.95 -48.32
N LYS A 161 34.49 -5.95 -47.46
CA LYS A 161 34.29 -6.03 -46.01
C LYS A 161 32.99 -5.33 -45.66
N ARG A 162 32.06 -6.03 -45.01
CA ARG A 162 30.82 -5.45 -44.48
C ARG A 162 30.86 -5.52 -42.97
N GLN A 163 30.61 -4.39 -42.31
CA GLN A 163 30.65 -4.24 -40.86
C GLN A 163 29.64 -3.19 -40.43
N CYS A 164 29.28 -3.17 -39.15
CA CYS A 164 28.53 -2.07 -38.58
C CYS A 164 29.30 -0.75 -38.77
N GLN A 165 28.58 0.34 -39.05
CA GLN A 165 29.16 1.65 -39.30
C GLN A 165 28.57 2.70 -38.35
N LYS A 166 29.40 3.63 -37.88
CA LYS A 166 28.96 4.77 -37.05
C LYS A 166 27.85 5.60 -37.71
N SER A 167 27.86 5.70 -39.04
CA SER A 167 26.81 6.39 -39.82
C SER A 167 25.41 5.79 -39.63
N MET A 168 25.29 4.53 -39.21
CA MET A 168 23.99 3.89 -38.94
C MET A 168 23.29 4.47 -37.71
N PHE A 169 24.03 5.07 -36.77
CA PHE A 169 23.50 5.73 -35.57
C PHE A 169 23.06 7.18 -35.82
N THR A 170 23.23 7.70 -37.02
CA THR A 170 22.83 9.07 -37.39
C THR A 170 21.79 9.05 -38.51
N TYR A 171 20.71 9.78 -38.34
CA TYR A 171 19.73 10.07 -39.38
C TYR A 171 20.09 11.40 -40.05
N THR A 172 20.13 11.44 -41.37
CA THR A 172 20.28 12.69 -42.13
C THR A 172 18.95 13.08 -42.73
N HIS A 173 18.45 14.26 -42.34
CA HIS A 173 17.20 14.79 -42.88
C HIS A 173 17.35 15.10 -44.38
N GLN A 174 16.41 14.60 -45.19
CA GLN A 174 16.56 14.64 -46.65
C GLN A 174 16.57 16.06 -47.22
N LEU A 175 15.81 16.98 -46.60
CA LEU A 175 15.63 18.35 -47.06
C LEU A 175 16.65 19.33 -46.46
N THR A 176 16.87 19.28 -45.14
CA THR A 176 17.76 20.22 -44.43
C THR A 176 19.22 19.76 -44.38
N LYS A 177 19.48 18.49 -44.71
CA LYS A 177 20.80 17.83 -44.59
C LYS A 177 21.37 17.81 -43.17
N GLU A 178 20.58 18.18 -42.17
CA GLU A 178 20.95 18.10 -40.76
C GLU A 178 21.05 16.64 -40.31
N GLN A 179 21.99 16.38 -39.41
CA GLN A 179 22.22 15.06 -38.85
C GLN A 179 21.68 15.01 -37.42
N HIS A 180 20.85 14.02 -37.13
CA HIS A 180 20.30 13.76 -35.82
C HIS A 180 20.75 12.37 -35.31
N PRO A 181 21.22 12.25 -34.07
CA PRO A 181 21.56 10.95 -33.50
C PRO A 181 20.29 10.11 -33.26
N ARG A 182 20.36 8.83 -33.59
CA ARG A 182 19.34 7.82 -33.26
C ARG A 182 19.57 7.32 -31.85
N THR A 183 19.06 8.05 -30.87
CA THR A 183 19.20 7.70 -29.45
C THR A 183 18.62 6.33 -29.09
N TRP A 184 17.65 5.84 -29.86
CA TRP A 184 17.01 4.54 -29.64
C TRP A 184 17.80 3.32 -30.16
N LEU A 185 18.84 3.53 -30.97
CA LEU A 185 19.60 2.45 -31.61
C LEU A 185 20.83 2.11 -30.76
N CYS A 186 20.93 0.84 -30.38
CA CYS A 186 21.97 0.31 -29.50
C CYS A 186 22.73 -0.82 -30.19
N TYR A 187 24.05 -0.86 -30.02
CA TYR A 187 24.87 -2.00 -30.41
C TYR A 187 25.09 -2.93 -29.21
N SER A 188 24.96 -4.24 -29.45
CA SER A 188 25.35 -5.28 -28.49
C SER A 188 26.73 -5.83 -28.86
N PRO A 189 27.78 -5.58 -28.06
CA PRO A 189 29.09 -6.19 -28.26
C PRO A 189 29.07 -7.72 -28.12
N SER A 190 28.22 -8.27 -27.24
CA SER A 190 28.17 -9.72 -26.99
C SER A 190 27.49 -10.49 -28.13
N GLN A 191 26.44 -9.93 -28.74
CA GLN A 191 25.71 -10.58 -29.83
C GLN A 191 26.10 -10.08 -31.23
N HIS A 192 26.93 -9.05 -31.32
CA HIS A 192 27.34 -8.40 -32.57
C HIS A 192 26.15 -7.96 -33.44
N ALA A 193 25.08 -7.46 -32.83
CA ALA A 193 23.84 -7.07 -33.49
C ALA A 193 23.32 -5.72 -32.99
N LEU A 194 22.50 -5.06 -33.82
CA LEU A 194 21.81 -3.81 -33.49
C LEU A 194 20.44 -4.08 -32.87
N TYR A 195 20.15 -3.44 -31.75
CA TYR A 195 18.88 -3.49 -31.06
C TYR A 195 18.23 -2.11 -31.00
N CYS A 196 16.90 -2.10 -30.89
CA CYS A 196 16.15 -0.89 -30.54
C CYS A 196 15.85 -0.93 -29.04
N PHE A 197 16.33 0.07 -28.31
CA PHE A 197 16.13 0.20 -26.87
C PHE A 197 14.66 0.16 -26.48
N ALA A 198 13.85 1.04 -27.09
CA ALA A 198 12.43 1.13 -26.75
C ALA A 198 11.67 -0.15 -27.09
N CYS A 199 11.96 -0.77 -28.24
CA CYS A 199 11.35 -2.05 -28.58
C CYS A 199 11.77 -3.13 -27.60
N LYS A 200 13.07 -3.38 -27.39
CA LYS A 200 13.53 -4.41 -26.45
C LYS A 200 12.89 -4.22 -25.06
N LEU A 201 12.79 -2.97 -24.57
CA LEU A 201 12.21 -2.64 -23.26
C LEU A 201 10.69 -2.86 -23.17
N MET A 202 9.94 -2.45 -24.20
CA MET A 202 8.48 -2.38 -24.12
C MET A 202 7.76 -3.49 -24.89
N THR A 203 8.28 -3.90 -26.05
CA THR A 203 7.63 -4.87 -26.95
C THR A 203 8.61 -5.81 -27.67
N ASP A 204 8.30 -7.09 -27.65
CA ASP A 204 9.09 -8.13 -28.32
C ASP A 204 8.66 -8.34 -29.79
N VAL A 205 7.90 -7.43 -30.40
CA VAL A 205 7.29 -7.72 -31.72
C VAL A 205 8.26 -7.47 -32.88
N SER A 206 9.25 -6.59 -32.71
CA SER A 206 10.17 -6.22 -33.79
C SER A 206 11.45 -7.08 -33.78
N VAL A 207 12.06 -7.25 -34.97
CA VAL A 207 13.37 -7.93 -35.11
C VAL A 207 14.43 -7.26 -34.23
N PHE A 208 14.43 -5.93 -34.18
CA PHE A 208 15.30 -5.11 -33.33
C PHE A 208 15.01 -5.23 -31.83
N GLY A 209 13.84 -5.75 -31.43
CA GLY A 209 13.49 -6.02 -30.04
C GLY A 209 13.70 -7.48 -29.61
N LYS A 210 13.67 -8.46 -30.52
CA LYS A 210 13.88 -9.87 -30.20
C LYS A 210 15.32 -10.34 -30.43
N GLN A 211 15.73 -10.40 -31.70
CA GLN A 211 16.94 -11.08 -32.14
C GLN A 211 18.09 -10.12 -32.47
N GLY A 212 17.78 -8.84 -32.68
CA GLY A 212 18.74 -7.86 -33.18
C GLY A 212 18.97 -7.97 -34.70
N CYS A 213 19.54 -6.93 -35.29
CA CYS A 213 19.85 -6.86 -36.72
C CYS A 213 21.36 -6.93 -36.94
N SER A 214 21.81 -7.95 -37.67
CA SER A 214 23.21 -8.14 -38.10
C SER A 214 23.37 -8.23 -39.63
N ASP A 215 22.29 -8.05 -40.39
CA ASP A 215 22.34 -8.01 -41.86
C ASP A 215 22.87 -6.66 -42.35
N TRP A 216 24.19 -6.50 -42.31
CA TRP A 216 24.89 -5.28 -42.72
C TRP A 216 24.63 -4.88 -44.18
N LYS A 217 24.18 -5.80 -45.05
CA LYS A 217 23.80 -5.49 -46.44
C LYS A 217 22.59 -4.56 -46.51
N HIS A 218 21.59 -4.85 -45.68
CA HIS A 218 20.29 -4.17 -45.73
C HIS A 218 20.01 -3.36 -44.45
N ALA A 219 20.96 -3.27 -43.52
CA ALA A 219 20.82 -2.61 -42.23
C ALA A 219 20.27 -1.18 -42.36
N SER A 220 20.82 -0.35 -43.26
CA SER A 220 20.35 1.03 -43.45
C SER A 220 18.87 1.11 -43.87
N GLN A 221 18.44 0.23 -44.77
CA GLN A 221 17.05 0.14 -45.23
C GLN A 221 16.13 -0.41 -44.13
N GLN A 222 16.59 -1.41 -43.38
CA GLN A 222 15.83 -2.00 -42.27
C GLN A 222 15.65 -1.01 -41.12
N ILE A 223 16.72 -0.31 -40.70
CA ILE A 223 16.69 0.75 -39.68
C ILE A 223 15.68 1.82 -40.11
N SER A 224 15.80 2.33 -41.34
CA SER A 224 14.91 3.38 -41.84
C SER A 224 13.45 2.94 -41.94
N ARG A 225 13.19 1.66 -42.27
CA ARG A 225 11.84 1.08 -42.31
C ARG A 225 11.28 0.88 -40.89
N HIS A 226 12.12 0.43 -39.96
CA HIS A 226 11.75 0.23 -38.56
C HIS A 226 11.39 1.56 -37.88
N GLU A 227 12.22 2.58 -38.07
CA GLU A 227 12.02 3.94 -37.54
C GLU A 227 10.64 4.51 -37.93
N ARG A 228 10.16 4.21 -39.14
CA ARG A 228 8.84 4.65 -39.65
C ARG A 228 7.67 3.72 -39.29
N SER A 229 7.93 2.59 -38.65
CA SER A 229 6.90 1.60 -38.33
C SER A 229 6.16 1.92 -37.03
N SER A 230 4.86 1.60 -36.96
CA SER A 230 4.07 1.70 -35.72
C SER A 230 4.66 0.86 -34.59
N ASN A 231 5.28 -0.27 -34.93
CA ASN A 231 5.95 -1.18 -33.98
C ASN A 231 7.17 -0.56 -33.29
N HIS A 232 7.72 0.54 -33.81
CA HIS A 232 8.75 1.34 -33.16
C HIS A 232 8.16 2.57 -32.45
N GLN A 233 7.27 3.30 -33.12
CA GLN A 233 6.69 4.54 -32.62
C GLN A 233 5.90 4.34 -31.31
N GLN A 234 5.14 3.24 -31.21
CA GLN A 234 4.35 2.92 -30.01
C GLN A 234 5.25 2.69 -28.77
N PRO A 235 6.26 1.80 -28.82
CA PRO A 235 7.25 1.67 -27.74
C PRO A 235 7.96 2.97 -27.37
N MET A 236 8.33 3.81 -28.35
CA MET A 236 8.99 5.08 -28.09
C MET A 236 8.10 6.02 -27.26
N VAL A 237 6.82 6.13 -27.61
CA VAL A 237 5.85 6.92 -26.84
C VAL A 237 5.67 6.35 -25.43
N GLN A 238 5.62 5.02 -25.28
CA GLN A 238 5.50 4.37 -23.97
C GLN A 238 6.71 4.64 -23.08
N VAL A 239 7.93 4.55 -23.60
CA VAL A 239 9.15 4.90 -22.85
C VAL A 239 9.11 6.36 -22.39
N LEU A 240 8.71 7.28 -23.28
CA LEU A 240 8.58 8.70 -22.93
C LEU A 240 7.52 8.94 -21.85
N GLN A 241 6.36 8.31 -21.94
CA GLN A 241 5.30 8.36 -20.92
C GLN A 241 5.77 7.77 -19.58
N CYS A 242 6.55 6.69 -19.61
CA CYS A 242 7.14 6.13 -18.41
C CYS A 242 8.23 7.04 -17.83
N SER A 243 9.03 7.72 -18.64
CA SER A 243 10.10 8.61 -18.17
C SER A 243 9.57 9.87 -17.48
N ASP A 244 8.37 10.31 -17.84
CA ASP A 244 7.74 11.50 -17.26
C ASP A 244 7.06 11.17 -15.93
N ALA A 245 7.78 11.38 -14.84
CA ALA A 245 7.28 11.20 -13.47
C ALA A 245 6.04 12.06 -13.14
N ASN A 246 5.73 13.10 -13.92
CA ASN A 246 4.59 13.99 -13.66
C ASN A 246 3.31 13.59 -14.40
N SER A 247 3.36 12.65 -15.35
CA SER A 247 2.21 12.29 -16.21
C SER A 247 1.61 10.92 -15.91
N ARG A 248 2.13 10.26 -14.88
CA ARG A 248 1.72 8.91 -14.46
C ARG A 248 0.54 8.98 -13.47
N VAL A 249 -0.63 8.52 -13.91
CA VAL A 249 -1.85 8.45 -13.07
C VAL A 249 -1.62 7.59 -11.82
N ASP A 250 -0.80 6.55 -11.94
CA ASP A 250 -0.33 5.72 -10.84
C ASP A 250 0.42 6.53 -9.77
N LEU A 251 1.31 7.44 -10.17
CA LEU A 251 2.05 8.27 -9.22
C LEU A 251 1.16 9.28 -8.50
N GLU A 252 0.21 9.89 -9.20
CA GLU A 252 -0.74 10.82 -8.58
C GLU A 252 -1.70 10.10 -7.62
N LEU A 253 -2.20 8.91 -7.97
CA LEU A 253 -3.01 8.08 -7.06
C LEU A 253 -2.23 7.64 -5.82
N VAL A 254 -0.96 7.25 -5.99
CA VAL A 254 -0.07 6.90 -4.87
C VAL A 254 0.14 8.11 -3.97
N LYS A 255 0.35 9.30 -4.54
CA LYS A 255 0.51 10.55 -3.80
C LYS A 255 -0.76 10.92 -3.03
N GLN A 256 -1.93 10.81 -3.66
CA GLN A 256 -3.22 11.04 -2.99
C GLN A 256 -3.42 10.08 -1.82
N THR A 257 -3.20 8.77 -2.04
CA THR A 257 -3.30 7.74 -1.01
C THR A 257 -2.35 8.03 0.16
N LYS A 258 -1.11 8.45 -0.13
CA LYS A 258 -0.13 8.81 0.88
C LYS A 258 -0.59 10.03 1.70
N THR A 259 -1.10 11.05 1.02
CA THR A 259 -1.61 12.28 1.66
C THR A 259 -2.80 11.98 2.57
N GLU A 260 -3.74 11.14 2.11
CA GLU A 260 -4.88 10.70 2.94
C GLU A 260 -4.43 9.86 4.14
N ARG A 261 -3.46 8.96 3.94
CA ARG A 261 -2.89 8.19 5.05
C ARG A 261 -2.26 9.09 6.10
N GLU A 262 -1.43 10.04 5.69
CA GLU A 262 -0.78 11.01 6.58
C GLU A 262 -1.81 11.86 7.34
N TYR A 263 -2.89 12.27 6.66
CA TYR A 263 -4.03 12.94 7.30
C TYR A 263 -4.65 12.09 8.41
N TRP A 264 -5.02 10.84 8.11
CA TRP A 264 -5.68 9.98 9.09
C TRP A 264 -4.75 9.53 10.23
N CYS A 265 -3.48 9.26 9.93
CA CYS A 265 -2.46 9.00 10.95
C CYS A 265 -2.33 10.19 11.92
N SER A 266 -2.35 11.42 11.40
CA SER A 266 -2.30 12.63 12.24
C SER A 266 -3.52 12.74 13.17
N VAL A 267 -4.71 12.35 12.71
CA VAL A 267 -5.92 12.30 13.57
C VAL A 267 -5.77 11.24 14.65
N LEU A 268 -5.35 10.03 14.27
CA LEU A 268 -5.19 8.89 15.20
C LEU A 268 -4.11 9.13 16.25
N GLU A 269 -3.02 9.80 15.92
CA GLU A 269 -1.95 10.15 16.87
C GLU A 269 -2.52 10.96 18.05
N ARG A 270 -3.34 11.97 17.77
CA ARG A 270 -4.00 12.79 18.81
C ARG A 270 -5.00 12.00 19.64
N ALA A 271 -5.72 11.08 18.99
CA ALA A 271 -6.64 10.17 19.67
C ALA A 271 -5.90 9.25 20.65
N VAL A 272 -4.78 8.65 20.20
CA VAL A 272 -3.94 7.78 21.02
C VAL A 272 -3.31 8.54 22.18
N GLU A 273 -2.76 9.73 21.96
CA GLU A 273 -2.20 10.55 23.04
C GLU A 273 -3.27 10.98 24.06
N THR A 274 -4.49 11.27 23.60
CA THR A 274 -5.61 11.54 24.50
C THR A 274 -5.96 10.29 25.33
N ILE A 275 -6.02 9.12 24.69
CA ILE A 275 -6.32 7.86 25.39
C ILE A 275 -5.23 7.54 26.41
N ARG A 276 -3.96 7.70 26.01
CA ARG A 276 -2.80 7.52 26.87
C ARG A 276 -2.88 8.42 28.10
N LEU A 277 -3.11 9.72 27.91
CA LEU A 277 -3.25 10.68 29.01
C LEU A 277 -4.36 10.26 29.99
N LEU A 278 -5.53 9.88 29.49
CA LEU A 278 -6.65 9.47 30.33
C LEU A 278 -6.34 8.16 31.07
N GLY A 279 -5.70 7.20 30.40
CA GLY A 279 -5.27 5.94 31.00
C GLY A 279 -4.24 6.15 32.10
N GLU A 280 -3.19 6.94 31.86
CA GLU A 280 -2.14 7.26 32.84
C GLU A 280 -2.69 7.96 34.08
N ARG A 281 -3.77 8.73 33.95
CA ARG A 281 -4.42 9.46 35.04
C ARG A 281 -5.61 8.72 35.67
N GLY A 282 -5.98 7.54 35.16
CA GLY A 282 -7.15 6.79 35.62
C GLY A 282 -8.47 7.54 35.41
N LEU A 283 -8.56 8.40 34.39
CA LEU A 283 -9.76 9.18 34.10
C LEU A 283 -10.74 8.40 33.23
N ALA A 284 -12.03 8.54 33.52
CA ALA A 284 -13.07 7.91 32.71
C ALA A 284 -13.08 8.47 31.29
N PHE A 285 -13.08 7.61 30.27
CA PHE A 285 -13.10 8.03 28.85
C PHE A 285 -14.47 8.53 28.40
N ARG A 286 -15.53 7.88 28.88
CA ARG A 286 -16.92 8.04 28.39
C ARG A 286 -17.73 9.01 29.22
N GLY A 287 -18.68 9.67 28.57
CA GLY A 287 -19.70 10.52 29.18
C GLY A 287 -21.11 9.94 29.04
N SER A 288 -22.12 10.81 29.19
CA SER A 288 -23.53 10.45 28.98
C SER A 288 -23.96 10.50 27.51
N ASP A 289 -23.19 11.18 26.66
CA ASP A 289 -23.40 11.24 25.22
C ASP A 289 -22.06 11.21 24.46
N GLU A 290 -22.13 11.28 23.12
CA GLU A 290 -20.97 11.28 22.20
C GLU A 290 -21.01 12.48 21.26
N VAL A 291 -21.61 13.59 21.71
CA VAL A 291 -21.80 14.78 20.88
C VAL A 291 -20.67 15.76 21.14
N VAL A 292 -19.89 16.07 20.12
CA VAL A 292 -18.85 17.11 20.23
C VAL A 292 -19.52 18.47 20.47
N GLY A 293 -19.06 19.18 21.49
CA GLY A 293 -19.61 20.42 22.03
C GLY A 293 -20.59 20.23 23.19
N SER A 294 -20.96 18.99 23.53
CA SER A 294 -21.80 18.70 24.70
C SER A 294 -20.96 18.67 25.97
N ALA A 295 -21.44 19.31 27.04
CA ALA A 295 -20.82 19.22 28.36
C ALA A 295 -20.83 17.80 28.97
N LYS A 296 -21.53 16.85 28.33
CA LYS A 296 -21.70 15.48 28.81
C LYS A 296 -21.01 14.43 27.93
N ASN A 297 -20.15 14.84 26.99
CA ASN A 297 -19.54 13.93 26.00
C ASN A 297 -18.34 13.11 26.51
N GLY A 298 -17.98 13.27 27.78
CA GLY A 298 -16.93 12.50 28.45
C GLY A 298 -15.54 13.12 28.27
N ASN A 299 -14.57 12.64 29.04
CA ASN A 299 -13.24 13.25 29.05
C ASN A 299 -12.48 13.04 27.73
N TYR A 300 -12.74 11.96 26.98
CA TYR A 300 -12.09 11.73 25.70
C TYR A 300 -12.41 12.82 24.67
N LEU A 301 -13.70 13.08 24.43
CA LEU A 301 -14.12 14.13 23.51
C LEU A 301 -13.82 15.53 24.07
N GLY A 302 -13.98 15.72 25.39
CA GLY A 302 -13.65 17.00 26.04
C GLY A 302 -12.16 17.38 25.94
N VAL A 303 -11.24 16.41 26.03
CA VAL A 303 -9.80 16.67 25.83
C VAL A 303 -9.51 16.96 24.35
N LEU A 304 -10.09 16.21 23.41
CA LEU A 304 -9.92 16.50 21.99
C LEU A 304 -10.44 17.90 21.61
N GLU A 305 -11.54 18.35 22.20
CA GLU A 305 -12.03 19.72 22.06
C GLU A 305 -11.07 20.76 22.62
N LEU A 306 -10.44 20.46 23.76
CA LEU A 306 -9.42 21.33 24.34
C LEU A 306 -8.19 21.42 23.43
N VAL A 307 -7.69 20.29 22.92
CA VAL A 307 -6.55 20.25 21.99
C VAL A 307 -6.89 21.01 20.71
N ALA A 308 -8.11 20.86 20.18
CA ALA A 308 -8.56 21.57 18.98
C ALA A 308 -8.57 23.10 19.13
N LYS A 309 -8.58 23.66 20.35
CA LYS A 309 -8.42 25.12 20.52
C LYS A 309 -7.02 25.61 20.14
N PHE A 310 -6.02 24.73 20.23
CA PHE A 310 -4.61 25.04 19.96
C PHE A 310 -4.09 24.35 18.68
N ASP A 311 -4.87 23.42 18.14
CA ASP A 311 -4.53 22.65 16.96
C ASP A 311 -5.52 22.93 15.81
N PRO A 312 -5.14 23.78 14.83
CA PRO A 312 -5.99 24.11 13.70
C PRO A 312 -6.38 22.90 12.84
N PHE A 313 -5.50 21.90 12.74
CA PHE A 313 -5.74 20.69 11.97
C PHE A 313 -6.86 19.88 12.63
N LEU A 314 -6.76 19.63 13.94
CA LEU A 314 -7.80 18.91 14.68
C LEU A 314 -9.11 19.69 14.71
N ALA A 315 -9.07 21.01 14.85
CA ALA A 315 -10.26 21.87 14.79
C ALA A 315 -11.00 21.73 13.45
N GLN A 316 -10.26 21.76 12.34
CA GLN A 316 -10.84 21.55 11.02
C GLN A 316 -11.40 20.13 10.87
N HIS A 317 -10.68 19.11 11.33
CA HIS A 317 -11.14 17.73 11.31
C HIS A 317 -12.46 17.57 12.09
N ILE A 318 -12.53 18.06 13.32
CA ILE A 318 -13.74 18.03 14.14
C ILE A 318 -14.89 18.75 13.43
N LYS A 319 -14.66 19.96 12.90
CA LYS A 319 -15.69 20.71 12.18
C LYS A 319 -16.24 19.94 10.97
N LEU A 320 -15.37 19.23 10.26
CA LEU A 320 -15.73 18.49 9.05
C LEU A 320 -16.33 17.11 9.35
N HIS A 321 -15.96 16.43 10.43
CA HIS A 321 -16.28 15.01 10.63
C HIS A 321 -17.09 14.71 11.89
N ALA A 322 -17.07 15.59 12.89
CA ALA A 322 -17.83 15.37 14.12
C ALA A 322 -19.35 15.49 13.89
N ASN A 323 -20.12 14.79 14.71
CA ASN A 323 -21.58 14.87 14.77
C ASN A 323 -22.32 14.57 13.44
N LYS A 324 -21.66 13.97 12.44
CA LYS A 324 -22.27 13.62 11.14
C LYS A 324 -23.22 12.41 11.18
N GLY A 325 -23.31 11.73 12.31
CA GLY A 325 -24.12 10.52 12.44
C GLY A 325 -23.45 9.28 11.85
N ARG A 326 -24.25 8.25 11.56
CA ARG A 326 -23.75 6.93 11.11
C ARG A 326 -23.34 6.96 9.64
N GLY A 327 -22.34 6.16 9.27
CA GLY A 327 -21.88 6.01 7.88
C GLY A 327 -20.79 6.99 7.44
N HIS A 328 -20.29 7.82 8.36
CA HIS A 328 -19.19 8.75 8.09
C HIS A 328 -17.96 8.42 8.92
N THR A 329 -16.79 8.47 8.29
CA THR A 329 -15.50 8.21 8.94
C THR A 329 -15.04 9.46 9.69
N SER A 330 -14.85 9.32 11.01
CA SER A 330 -14.29 10.36 11.89
C SER A 330 -13.13 9.87 12.74
N TYR A 331 -13.00 8.56 13.01
CA TYR A 331 -12.04 8.00 13.98
C TYR A 331 -12.09 8.55 15.42
N LEU A 332 -12.98 9.51 15.72
CA LEU A 332 -13.21 10.03 17.08
C LEU A 332 -14.38 9.37 17.80
N SER A 333 -15.02 8.37 17.17
CA SER A 333 -16.19 7.70 17.76
C SER A 333 -15.81 6.85 18.96
N LYS A 334 -16.80 6.50 19.78
CA LYS A 334 -16.58 5.56 20.88
C LYS A 334 -15.96 4.25 20.41
N THR A 335 -16.43 3.71 19.29
CA THR A 335 -16.06 2.37 18.85
C THR A 335 -14.58 2.30 18.53
N ILE A 336 -14.07 3.33 17.84
CA ILE A 336 -12.64 3.43 17.55
C ILE A 336 -11.84 3.68 18.83
N CYS A 337 -12.33 4.52 19.74
CA CYS A 337 -11.68 4.73 21.03
C CYS A 337 -11.60 3.45 21.88
N GLU A 338 -12.66 2.63 21.90
CA GLU A 338 -12.65 1.31 22.54
C GLU A 338 -11.64 0.35 21.90
N GLU A 339 -11.61 0.28 20.56
CA GLU A 339 -10.64 -0.54 19.83
C GLU A 339 -9.20 -0.12 20.12
N LEU A 340 -8.91 1.18 20.16
CA LEU A 340 -7.59 1.70 20.52
C LEU A 340 -7.21 1.35 21.97
N ILE A 341 -8.15 1.46 22.90
CA ILE A 341 -7.94 1.06 24.30
C ILE A 341 -7.61 -0.43 24.39
N ASP A 342 -8.35 -1.29 23.68
CA ASP A 342 -8.11 -2.73 23.67
C ASP A 342 -6.73 -3.07 23.07
N LEU A 343 -6.35 -2.42 21.96
CA LEU A 343 -5.03 -2.60 21.35
C LEU A 343 -3.90 -2.19 22.29
N MET A 344 -4.01 -1.02 22.93
CA MET A 344 -3.02 -0.54 23.89
C MET A 344 -2.96 -1.44 25.13
N GLY A 345 -4.12 -1.83 25.66
CA GLY A 345 -4.23 -2.72 26.81
C GLY A 345 -3.63 -4.09 26.55
N ASN A 346 -3.87 -4.69 25.38
CA ASN A 346 -3.29 -5.97 24.99
C ASN A 346 -1.75 -5.88 24.89
N ARG A 347 -1.20 -4.79 24.34
CA ARG A 347 0.26 -4.59 24.29
C ARG A 347 0.90 -4.49 25.67
N VAL A 348 0.25 -3.77 26.59
CA VAL A 348 0.71 -3.68 27.99
C VAL A 348 0.62 -5.04 28.67
N LEU A 349 -0.48 -5.77 28.46
CA LEU A 349 -0.68 -7.11 29.00
C LEU A 349 0.38 -8.10 28.50
N ASP A 350 0.66 -8.12 27.19
CA ASP A 350 1.70 -8.97 26.60
C ASP A 350 3.06 -8.69 27.22
N HIS A 351 3.37 -7.41 27.47
CA HIS A 351 4.61 -7.01 28.12
C HIS A 351 4.69 -7.53 29.57
N ILE A 352 3.64 -7.32 30.37
CA ILE A 352 3.56 -7.83 31.75
C ILE A 352 3.71 -9.35 31.77
N ILE A 353 3.03 -10.06 30.86
CA ILE A 353 3.14 -11.53 30.75
C ILE A 353 4.58 -11.96 30.43
N SER A 354 5.27 -11.22 29.56
CA SER A 354 6.67 -11.48 29.23
C SER A 354 7.58 -11.31 30.47
N GLU A 355 7.39 -10.22 31.22
CA GLU A 355 8.14 -9.96 32.45
C GLU A 355 7.92 -11.09 33.48
N VAL A 356 6.67 -11.47 33.71
CA VAL A 356 6.30 -12.55 34.64
C VAL A 356 6.91 -13.89 34.24
N LYS A 357 6.89 -14.23 32.95
CA LYS A 357 7.52 -15.46 32.44
C LYS A 357 9.04 -15.48 32.60
N SER A 358 9.68 -14.31 32.53
CA SER A 358 11.13 -14.17 32.71
C SER A 358 11.56 -14.13 34.17
N ALA A 359 10.66 -13.78 35.09
CA ALA A 359 10.95 -13.62 36.50
C ALA A 359 11.19 -14.99 37.18
N LYS A 360 12.26 -15.08 37.97
CA LYS A 360 12.55 -16.28 38.79
C LYS A 360 11.55 -16.47 39.92
N TYR A 361 11.04 -15.36 40.46
CA TYR A 361 10.09 -15.33 41.57
C TYR A 361 9.06 -14.22 41.29
N PHE A 362 7.80 -14.49 41.59
CA PHE A 362 6.71 -13.52 41.61
C PHE A 362 5.80 -13.83 42.80
N SER A 363 5.03 -12.85 43.26
CA SER A 363 4.02 -13.02 44.31
C SER A 363 2.64 -12.80 43.72
N VAL A 364 1.60 -13.35 44.35
CA VAL A 364 0.21 -13.01 44.01
C VAL A 364 -0.48 -12.68 45.32
N SER A 365 -1.07 -11.50 45.41
CA SER A 365 -1.92 -11.08 46.53
C SER A 365 -3.38 -11.27 46.12
N VAL A 366 -4.15 -11.97 46.95
CA VAL A 366 -5.56 -12.25 46.71
C VAL A 366 -6.36 -11.68 47.86
N ASP A 367 -7.27 -10.76 47.56
CA ASP A 367 -8.19 -10.14 48.52
C ASP A 367 -9.63 -10.40 48.12
N SER A 368 -10.50 -10.72 49.07
CA SER A 368 -11.94 -10.94 48.82
C SER A 368 -12.77 -10.05 49.70
N THR A 369 -13.67 -9.27 49.10
CA THR A 369 -14.60 -8.39 49.83
C THR A 369 -16.04 -8.56 49.33
N PRO A 370 -17.03 -8.76 50.22
CA PRO A 370 -18.43 -8.83 49.82
C PRO A 370 -18.94 -7.43 49.45
N ASN A 371 -19.59 -7.32 48.29
CA ASN A 371 -20.19 -6.07 47.85
C ASN A 371 -21.58 -5.83 48.48
N VAL A 372 -22.21 -4.69 48.14
CA VAL A 372 -23.54 -4.28 48.66
C VAL A 372 -24.66 -5.30 48.35
N SER A 373 -24.48 -6.16 47.35
CA SER A 373 -25.40 -7.25 47.02
C SER A 373 -25.05 -8.59 47.70
N HIS A 374 -24.14 -8.60 48.66
CA HIS A 374 -23.58 -9.80 49.30
C HIS A 374 -22.92 -10.78 48.31
N ALA A 375 -22.46 -10.27 47.16
CA ALA A 375 -21.65 -11.04 46.22
C ALA A 375 -20.17 -10.76 46.50
N ASP A 376 -19.38 -11.82 46.61
CA ASP A 376 -17.94 -11.72 46.85
C ASP A 376 -17.23 -11.16 45.61
N GLN A 377 -16.40 -10.14 45.81
CA GLN A 377 -15.52 -9.55 44.81
C GLN A 377 -14.09 -10.00 45.12
N LEU A 378 -13.53 -10.84 44.25
CA LEU A 378 -12.15 -11.30 44.36
C LEU A 378 -11.23 -10.38 43.54
N THR A 379 -10.21 -9.82 44.19
CA THR A 379 -9.16 -9.05 43.53
C THR A 379 -7.85 -9.83 43.61
N CYS A 380 -7.25 -10.10 42.45
CA CYS A 380 -5.93 -10.70 42.35
C CYS A 380 -4.94 -9.64 41.85
N ILE A 381 -3.91 -9.37 42.63
CA ILE A 381 -2.81 -8.46 42.28
C ILE A 381 -1.56 -9.31 42.10
N LEU A 382 -0.96 -9.22 40.92
CA LEU A 382 0.30 -9.88 40.56
C LEU A 382 1.49 -8.99 40.94
#